data_AF-A0A7W6UYZ7-F1
#
_entry.id   AF-A0A7W6UYZ7-F1
#
_cell.length_a   1.000
_cell.length_b   1.000
_cell.length_c   1.000
_cell.angle_alpha   90.00
_cell.angle_beta   90.00
_cell.angle_gamma   90.00
#
_symmetry.space_group_name_H-M   'P 1'
#
loop_
_entity.id
_entity.type
_entity.pdbx_description
1 polymer ?
#
loop_
_entity_poly.entity_id
_entity_poly.type
_entity_poly.pdbx_seq_one_letter_code
_entity_poly.pdbx_strand_id
1 'polypeptide(L)'
;MLVINHGEGRALNAHCLVTNMSREPVHIQSVVAKVKTKNHTYTAYITDAEDIRQSGIDTGWQRMTRQGPLQPGTMADMGTFDCIIDYAEANAIEAGERFTGKLDAVAENIEITILGIYGSEDLLIGATRKFELTKSDSGSAIRASEALTRQITRRRERRKLLKELNEQL
;
A
#
# COMPACT_ATOMS: atom_id res chain seq x y z
N MET A 1 -11.02 2.25 13.42
CA MET A 1 -11.04 1.59 12.10
C MET A 1 -10.11 2.36 11.19
N LEU A 2 -9.32 1.69 10.36
CA LEU A 2 -8.53 2.38 9.34
C LEU A 2 -9.28 2.41 8.02
N VAL A 3 -9.27 3.55 7.34
CA VAL A 3 -9.92 3.73 6.03
C VAL A 3 -8.85 4.08 5.01
N ILE A 4 -8.87 3.41 3.86
CA ILE A 4 -7.94 3.62 2.76
C ILE A 4 -8.72 4.25 1.61
N ASN A 5 -8.28 5.38 1.09
CA ASN A 5 -8.89 6.08 -0.04
C ASN A 5 -7.83 6.44 -1.09
N HIS A 6 -8.27 6.78 -2.30
CA HIS A 6 -7.44 7.55 -3.21
C HIS A 6 -7.81 9.03 -3.07
N GLY A 7 -6.81 9.89 -3.01
CA GLY A 7 -6.92 11.33 -2.84
C GLY A 7 -6.90 12.09 -4.16
N GLU A 8 -6.46 13.35 -4.08
CA GLU A 8 -6.24 14.21 -5.24
C GLU A 8 -5.24 13.57 -6.22
N GLY A 9 -5.44 13.85 -7.51
CA GLY A 9 -4.74 13.25 -8.64
C GLY A 9 -5.71 12.54 -9.60
N ARG A 10 -5.24 12.29 -10.81
CA ARG A 10 -5.93 11.52 -11.85
C ARG A 10 -5.14 10.25 -12.12
N ALA A 11 -5.82 9.10 -12.05
CA ALA A 11 -5.20 7.82 -12.36
C ALA A 11 -4.05 7.49 -11.40
N LEU A 12 -2.89 7.10 -11.93
CA LEU A 12 -1.78 6.59 -11.12
C LEU A 12 -1.09 7.66 -10.26
N ASN A 13 -1.20 8.95 -10.61
CA ASN A 13 -0.66 10.02 -9.76
C ASN A 13 -1.59 10.36 -8.57
N ALA A 14 -2.70 9.64 -8.39
CA ALA A 14 -3.55 9.82 -7.22
C ALA A 14 -2.83 9.33 -5.96
N HIS A 15 -2.99 10.07 -4.86
CA HIS A 15 -2.38 9.72 -3.58
C HIS A 15 -3.15 8.61 -2.86
N CYS A 16 -2.47 7.66 -2.26
CA CYS A 16 -3.07 6.66 -1.39
C CYS A 16 -3.14 7.20 0.04
N LEU A 17 -4.34 7.50 0.51
CA LEU A 17 -4.59 8.14 1.81
C LEU A 17 -5.11 7.14 2.82
N VAL A 18 -4.54 7.13 4.02
CA VAL A 18 -4.97 6.29 5.14
C VAL A 18 -5.46 7.16 6.28
N THR A 19 -6.71 6.99 6.68
CA THR A 19 -7.34 7.76 7.77
C THR A 19 -7.61 6.87 8.96
N ASN A 20 -7.27 7.34 10.16
CA ASN A 20 -7.67 6.68 11.39
C ASN A 20 -9.05 7.19 11.85
N MET A 21 -10.07 6.36 11.67
CA MET A 21 -11.44 6.60 12.13
C MET A 21 -11.76 5.81 13.42
N SER A 22 -10.76 5.32 14.17
CA SER A 22 -10.98 4.77 15.51
C SER A 22 -11.14 5.89 16.55
N ARG A 23 -11.37 5.50 17.81
CA ARG A 23 -11.33 6.38 18.98
C ARG A 23 -9.95 6.45 19.64
N GLU A 24 -9.01 5.60 19.23
CA GLU A 24 -7.71 5.39 19.86
C GLU A 24 -6.56 5.52 18.86
N PRO A 25 -5.39 6.05 19.26
CA PRO A 25 -4.23 6.07 18.39
C PRO A 25 -3.87 4.68 17.87
N VAL A 26 -3.57 4.60 16.57
CA VAL A 26 -3.11 3.38 15.92
C VAL A 26 -1.67 3.57 15.49
N HIS A 27 -0.78 2.67 15.90
CA HIS A 27 0.56 2.63 15.33
C HIS A 27 0.55 1.79 14.05
N ILE A 28 0.85 2.41 12.90
CA ILE A 28 1.04 1.69 11.64
C ILE A 28 2.36 0.93 11.72
N GLN A 29 2.28 -0.41 11.66
CA GLN A 29 3.44 -1.29 11.65
C GLN A 29 3.91 -1.61 10.24
N SER A 30 2.98 -1.89 9.33
CA SER A 30 3.31 -2.32 7.97
C SER A 30 2.28 -1.82 6.97
N VAL A 31 2.74 -1.54 5.76
CA VAL A 31 1.93 -1.18 4.61
C VAL A 31 2.39 -2.05 3.47
N VAL A 32 1.50 -2.92 3.01
CA VAL A 32 1.78 -3.91 1.98
C VAL A 32 1.01 -3.54 0.73
N ALA A 33 1.73 -3.42 -0.38
CA ALA A 33 1.17 -3.25 -1.71
C ALA A 33 1.27 -4.58 -2.47
N LYS A 34 0.14 -5.09 -2.94
CA LYS A 34 0.08 -6.25 -3.85
C LYS A 34 -0.34 -5.77 -5.22
N VAL A 35 0.59 -5.73 -6.17
CA VAL A 35 0.35 -5.36 -7.57
C VAL A 35 0.09 -6.62 -8.36
N LYS A 36 -1.14 -6.77 -8.84
CA LYS A 36 -1.56 -7.94 -9.60
C LYS A 36 -1.51 -7.66 -11.10
N THR A 37 -0.87 -8.57 -11.82
CA THR A 37 -0.91 -8.65 -13.28
C THR A 37 -1.68 -9.92 -13.68
N LYS A 38 -1.89 -10.09 -14.98
CA LYS A 38 -2.54 -11.29 -15.54
C LYS A 38 -1.91 -12.60 -15.06
N ASN A 39 -0.59 -12.62 -14.91
CA ASN A 39 0.19 -13.84 -14.70
C ASN A 39 0.87 -13.92 -13.32
N HIS A 40 0.97 -12.81 -12.59
CA HIS A 40 1.76 -12.75 -11.38
C HIS A 40 1.23 -11.73 -10.36
N THR A 41 1.63 -11.85 -9.10
CA THR A 41 1.32 -10.87 -8.05
C THR A 41 2.60 -10.47 -7.35
N TYR A 42 3.00 -9.22 -7.53
CA TYR A 42 4.19 -8.64 -6.90
C TYR A 42 3.79 -8.05 -5.55
N THR A 43 4.51 -8.42 -4.50
CA THR A 43 4.25 -7.93 -3.13
C THR A 43 5.41 -7.06 -2.70
N ALA A 44 5.11 -5.86 -2.20
CA ALA A 44 6.10 -4.93 -1.68
C ALA A 44 5.66 -4.36 -0.34
N TYR A 45 6.61 -4.22 0.58
CA TYR A 45 6.38 -3.66 1.90
C TYR A 45 6.85 -2.21 1.87
N ILE A 46 5.92 -1.31 1.59
CA ILE A 46 6.25 0.11 1.36
C ILE A 46 6.51 0.87 2.66
N THR A 47 6.45 0.21 3.83
CA THR A 47 6.73 0.86 5.11
C THR A 47 8.17 1.34 5.26
N ASP A 48 9.10 0.57 4.70
CA ASP A 48 10.54 0.80 4.79
C ASP A 48 11.07 1.44 3.49
N ALA A 49 10.20 2.14 2.76
CA ALA A 49 10.55 2.88 1.54
C ALA A 49 11.41 4.13 1.82
N GLU A 50 12.39 3.98 2.72
CA GLU A 50 13.54 4.84 2.91
C GLU A 50 14.53 4.76 1.72
N ASP A 51 14.50 3.69 0.91
CA ASP A 51 15.52 3.43 -0.12
C ASP A 51 15.30 4.09 -1.49
N ILE A 52 14.19 4.82 -1.69
CA ILE A 52 14.04 5.73 -2.85
C ILE A 52 14.92 7.01 -2.67
N ARG A 53 15.85 7.00 -1.70
CA ARG A 53 16.89 8.03 -1.55
C ARG A 53 18.08 7.82 -2.49
N GLN A 54 18.38 6.58 -2.90
CA GLN A 54 19.61 6.29 -3.69
C GLN A 54 19.44 6.37 -5.21
N SER A 55 18.21 6.34 -5.73
CA SER A 55 17.96 6.33 -7.18
C SER A 55 17.96 7.71 -7.84
N GLY A 56 18.08 8.80 -7.07
CA GLY A 56 18.10 10.17 -7.62
C GLY A 56 16.80 10.62 -8.28
N ILE A 57 15.73 9.82 -8.16
CA ILE A 57 14.40 10.15 -8.67
C ILE A 57 13.69 10.98 -7.59
N ASP A 58 13.43 12.25 -7.90
CA ASP A 58 12.62 13.12 -7.06
C ASP A 58 11.14 12.72 -7.20
N THR A 59 10.76 11.62 -6.54
CA THR A 59 9.39 11.10 -6.58
C THR A 59 8.43 11.87 -5.66
N GLY A 60 8.92 12.82 -4.86
CA GLY A 60 8.15 13.44 -3.77
C GLY A 60 8.02 12.55 -2.51
N TRP A 61 8.72 11.41 -2.47
CA TRP A 61 8.62 10.39 -1.40
C TRP A 61 9.46 10.67 -0.16
N GLN A 62 10.11 11.82 -0.10
CA GLN A 62 11.41 11.94 0.57
C GLN A 62 11.39 12.20 2.09
N ARG A 63 10.27 12.21 2.82
CA ARG A 63 10.30 12.80 4.18
C ARG A 63 9.59 12.11 5.34
N MET A 64 8.88 10.99 5.18
CA MET A 64 8.19 10.36 6.31
C MET A 64 8.30 8.84 6.28
N THR A 65 8.64 8.25 7.43
CA THR A 65 8.38 6.84 7.69
C THR A 65 6.88 6.63 7.56
N ARG A 66 6.46 5.67 6.72
CA ARG A 66 5.03 5.29 6.60
C ARG A 66 4.55 4.50 7.81
N GLN A 67 5.47 4.18 8.72
CA GLN A 67 5.23 3.67 10.06
C GLN A 67 5.13 4.81 11.07
N GLY A 68 4.39 4.56 12.14
CA GLY A 68 4.27 5.50 13.25
C GLY A 68 2.85 5.64 13.79
N PRO A 69 2.67 6.44 14.85
CA PRO A 69 1.37 6.68 15.44
C PRO A 69 0.50 7.57 14.54
N LEU A 70 -0.69 7.09 14.23
CA LEU A 70 -1.76 7.83 13.54
C LEU A 70 -2.87 8.14 14.55
N GLN A 71 -3.04 9.43 14.84
CA GLN A 71 -4.02 9.91 15.83
C GLN A 71 -5.46 9.72 15.34
N PRO A 72 -6.43 9.59 16.24
CA PRO A 72 -7.85 9.59 15.88
C PRO A 72 -8.22 10.82 15.04
N GLY A 73 -8.92 10.59 13.92
CA GLY A 73 -9.35 11.63 12.99
C GLY A 73 -8.26 12.18 12.06
N THR A 74 -7.00 11.73 12.18
CA THR A 74 -5.92 12.17 11.29
C THR A 74 -5.72 11.23 10.11
N MET A 75 -5.00 11.72 9.12
CA MET A 75 -4.70 11.03 7.88
C MET A 75 -3.20 11.02 7.62
N ALA A 76 -2.72 9.94 7.02
CA ALA A 76 -1.36 9.81 6.50
C ALA A 76 -1.42 9.56 4.99
N ASP A 77 -0.51 10.20 4.27
CA ASP A 77 -0.30 10.00 2.84
C ASP A 77 0.76 8.91 2.64
N MET A 78 0.38 7.86 1.90
CA MET A 78 1.26 6.73 1.59
C MET A 78 2.03 6.93 0.29
N GLY A 79 1.81 8.06 -0.41
CA GLY A 79 2.37 8.36 -1.71
C GLY A 79 1.41 8.02 -2.85
N THR A 80 1.83 8.36 -4.06
CA THR A 80 1.09 8.13 -5.29
C THR A 80 1.13 6.66 -5.73
N PHE A 81 0.09 6.20 -6.44
CA PHE A 81 0.01 4.81 -6.88
C PHE A 81 1.08 4.43 -7.90
N ASP A 82 1.51 5.33 -8.79
CA ASP A 82 2.63 5.13 -9.71
C ASP A 82 3.90 4.77 -8.94
N CYS A 83 4.27 5.56 -7.95
CA CYS A 83 5.49 5.34 -7.21
C CYS A 83 5.40 4.13 -6.27
N ILE A 84 4.20 3.75 -5.79
CA ILE A 84 3.99 2.46 -5.11
C ILE A 84 4.27 1.30 -6.06
N ILE A 85 3.81 1.40 -7.31
CA ILE A 85 4.04 0.38 -8.34
C ILE A 85 5.53 0.33 -8.72
N ASP A 86 6.18 1.48 -8.92
CA ASP A 86 7.61 1.56 -9.22
C ASP A 86 8.46 0.94 -8.10
N TYR A 87 8.09 1.19 -6.84
CA TYR A 87 8.76 0.55 -5.71
C TYR A 87 8.56 -0.98 -5.70
N ALA A 88 7.36 -1.45 -6.03
CA ALA A 88 7.10 -2.89 -6.13
C ALA A 88 7.87 -3.55 -7.29
N GLU A 89 8.04 -2.84 -8.41
CA GLU A 89 8.89 -3.28 -9.52
C GLU A 89 10.35 -3.37 -9.09
N ALA A 90 10.90 -2.34 -8.44
CA ALA A 90 12.27 -2.34 -7.95
C ALA A 90 12.57 -3.49 -6.98
N ASN A 91 11.70 -3.70 -5.98
CA ASN A 91 11.84 -4.80 -5.01
C ASN A 91 11.82 -6.18 -5.68
N ALA A 92 10.94 -6.36 -6.66
CA ALA A 92 10.85 -7.62 -7.38
C ALA A 92 12.09 -7.87 -8.26
N ILE A 93 12.64 -6.83 -8.90
CA ILE A 93 13.91 -6.93 -9.64
C ILE A 93 15.05 -7.35 -8.71
N GLU A 94 15.15 -6.74 -7.52
CA GLU A 94 16.16 -7.09 -6.51
C GLU A 94 15.99 -8.53 -6.01
N ALA A 95 14.75 -9.00 -5.88
CA ALA A 95 14.43 -10.40 -5.57
C ALA A 95 14.70 -11.39 -6.73
N GLY A 96 15.14 -10.91 -7.90
CA GLY A 96 15.50 -11.74 -9.05
C GLY A 96 14.36 -12.04 -10.03
N GLU A 97 13.20 -11.37 -9.88
CA GLU A 97 12.09 -11.48 -10.84
C GLU A 97 12.44 -10.82 -12.17
N ARG A 98 11.98 -11.42 -13.28
CA ARG A 98 12.21 -10.90 -14.64
C ARG A 98 10.96 -10.22 -15.18
N PHE A 99 11.09 -8.95 -15.53
CA PHE A 99 10.02 -8.16 -16.11
C PHE A 99 10.12 -8.09 -17.64
N THR A 100 8.99 -8.22 -18.32
CA THR A 100 8.86 -7.98 -19.77
C THR A 100 8.16 -6.64 -19.98
N GLY A 101 8.86 -5.56 -19.64
CA GLY A 101 8.34 -4.19 -19.64
C GLY A 101 8.00 -3.67 -18.24
N LYS A 102 7.56 -2.41 -18.15
CA LYS A 102 7.24 -1.76 -16.88
C LYS A 102 6.02 -2.40 -16.20
N LEU A 103 6.06 -2.49 -14.87
CA LEU A 103 4.97 -3.08 -14.09
C LEU A 103 3.68 -2.26 -14.20
N ASP A 104 3.79 -0.93 -14.24
CA ASP A 104 2.66 -0.02 -14.45
C ASP A 104 1.85 -0.34 -15.71
N ALA A 105 2.50 -0.82 -16.77
CA ALA A 105 1.92 -1.14 -18.07
C ALA A 105 1.13 -2.45 -18.08
N VAL A 106 1.44 -3.39 -17.18
CA VAL A 106 0.79 -4.72 -17.10
C VAL A 106 -0.05 -4.92 -15.84
N ALA A 107 -0.01 -3.99 -14.88
CA ALA A 107 -0.82 -4.03 -13.68
C ALA A 107 -2.33 -3.91 -14.01
N GLU A 108 -3.12 -4.83 -13.47
CA GLU A 108 -4.58 -4.88 -13.57
C GLU A 108 -5.24 -4.29 -12.32
N ASN A 109 -4.66 -4.53 -11.15
CA ASN A 109 -5.11 -3.96 -9.88
C ASN A 109 -3.99 -3.86 -8.86
N ILE A 110 -4.22 -3.01 -7.87
CA ILE A 110 -3.38 -2.88 -6.70
C ILE A 110 -4.24 -3.05 -5.43
N GLU A 111 -3.78 -3.90 -4.52
CA GLU A 111 -4.37 -4.05 -3.20
C GLU A 111 -3.42 -3.45 -2.16
N ILE A 112 -3.93 -2.48 -1.39
CA ILE A 112 -3.21 -1.85 -0.29
C ILE A 112 -3.72 -2.45 1.01
N THR A 113 -2.83 -3.05 1.80
CA THR A 113 -3.11 -3.56 3.13
C THR A 113 -2.31 -2.79 4.17
N ILE A 114 -3.00 -2.19 5.13
CA ILE A 114 -2.41 -1.54 6.30
C ILE A 114 -2.52 -2.48 7.48
N LEU A 115 -1.41 -2.68 8.19
CA LEU A 115 -1.31 -3.40 9.44
C LEU A 115 -0.87 -2.43 10.53
N GLY A 116 -1.54 -2.47 11.67
CA GLY A 116 -1.19 -1.66 12.82
C GLY A 116 -1.58 -2.29 14.14
N ILE A 117 -1.19 -1.64 15.22
CA ILE A 117 -1.55 -2.02 16.59
C ILE A 117 -2.16 -0.81 17.30
N TYR A 118 -3.06 -1.05 18.24
CA TYR A 118 -3.50 0.03 19.13
C TYR A 118 -2.38 0.33 20.13
N GLY A 119 -2.19 1.61 20.47
CA GLY A 119 -1.04 2.02 21.30
C GLY A 119 -1.00 1.39 22.69
N SER A 120 -2.13 0.87 23.19
CA SER A 120 -2.27 0.25 24.51
C SER A 120 -2.51 -1.26 24.48
N GLU A 121 -2.64 -1.87 23.30
CA GLU A 121 -2.94 -3.31 23.16
C GLU A 121 -2.12 -3.92 22.02
N ASP A 122 -1.58 -5.13 22.22
CA ASP A 122 -0.95 -5.96 21.16
C ASP A 122 -1.98 -6.52 20.15
N LEU A 123 -3.12 -5.86 20.01
CA LEU A 123 -4.17 -6.25 19.10
C LEU A 123 -3.84 -5.75 17.70
N LEU A 124 -3.34 -6.66 16.86
CA LEU A 124 -3.17 -6.40 15.43
C LEU A 124 -4.51 -6.02 14.81
N ILE A 125 -4.56 -4.83 14.21
CA ILE A 125 -5.62 -4.40 13.32
C ILE A 125 -5.10 -4.39 11.89
N GLY A 126 -6.01 -4.66 10.96
CA GLY A 126 -5.69 -4.56 9.55
C GLY A 126 -6.86 -4.00 8.76
N ALA A 127 -6.53 -3.29 7.69
CA ALA A 127 -7.49 -2.81 6.71
C ALA A 127 -6.92 -3.04 5.32
N THR A 128 -7.75 -3.45 4.38
CA THR A 128 -7.35 -3.58 2.98
C THR A 128 -8.35 -2.92 2.05
N ARG A 129 -7.85 -2.38 0.94
CA ARG A 129 -8.67 -1.91 -0.16
C ARG A 129 -7.98 -2.20 -1.48
N LYS A 130 -8.79 -2.69 -2.42
CA LYS A 130 -8.37 -2.98 -3.79
C LYS A 130 -8.79 -1.87 -4.73
N PHE A 131 -7.89 -1.50 -5.63
CA PHE A 131 -8.09 -0.52 -6.69
C PHE A 131 -7.85 -1.18 -8.04
N GLU A 132 -8.82 -1.08 -8.95
CA GLU A 132 -8.69 -1.52 -10.33
C GLU A 132 -7.98 -0.46 -11.16
N LEU A 133 -7.09 -0.92 -12.04
CA LEU A 133 -6.36 -0.11 -13.00
C LEU A 133 -6.97 -0.35 -14.37
N THR A 134 -7.63 0.67 -14.91
CA THR A 134 -8.17 0.62 -16.27
C THR A 134 -7.24 1.39 -17.19
N LYS A 135 -6.76 0.74 -18.24
CA LYS A 135 -6.00 1.40 -19.31
C LYS A 135 -6.92 1.62 -20.49
N SER A 136 -6.93 2.85 -21.00
CA SER A 136 -7.67 3.23 -22.21
C SER A 136 -6.73 4.01 -23.12
N ASP A 137 -7.09 4.14 -24.40
CA ASP A 137 -6.33 4.95 -25.36
C ASP A 137 -6.22 6.43 -24.94
N SER A 138 -7.14 6.90 -24.07
CA SER A 138 -7.15 8.24 -23.48
C SER A 138 -6.33 8.39 -22.18
N GLY A 139 -5.67 7.31 -21.72
CA GLY A 139 -4.85 7.27 -20.51
C GLY A 139 -5.24 6.16 -19.54
N SER A 140 -4.42 6.02 -18.49
CA SER A 140 -4.70 5.15 -17.35
C SER A 140 -5.77 5.79 -16.46
N ALA A 141 -6.55 4.99 -15.74
CA ALA A 141 -7.48 5.40 -14.69
C ALA A 141 -7.37 4.43 -13.52
N ILE A 142 -7.51 4.94 -12.30
CA ILE A 142 -7.59 4.13 -11.09
C ILE A 142 -8.97 4.29 -10.48
N ARG A 143 -9.58 3.19 -10.05
CA ARG A 143 -10.88 3.21 -9.37
C ARG A 143 -10.86 2.23 -8.20
N ALA A 144 -11.44 2.62 -7.09
CA ALA A 144 -11.68 1.66 -6.02
C ALA A 144 -12.63 0.56 -6.52
N SER A 145 -12.23 -0.69 -6.33
CA SER A 145 -13.06 -1.86 -6.69
C SER A 145 -14.30 -1.99 -5.80
N GLU A 146 -14.21 -1.47 -4.58
CA GLU A 146 -15.25 -1.48 -3.57
C GLU A 146 -15.46 -0.08 -2.97
N ALA A 147 -16.71 0.20 -2.59
CA ALA A 147 -17.09 1.46 -1.96
C ALA A 147 -16.44 1.65 -0.57
N LEU A 148 -16.16 0.55 0.15
CA LEU A 148 -15.68 0.56 1.52
C LEU A 148 -14.32 -0.11 1.65
N THR A 149 -13.55 0.31 2.65
CA THR A 149 -12.33 -0.40 3.07
C THR A 149 -12.69 -1.62 3.90
N ARG A 150 -12.21 -2.79 3.49
CA ARG A 150 -12.45 -4.05 4.20
C ARG A 150 -11.57 -4.14 5.43
N GLN A 151 -12.19 -4.33 6.59
CA GLN A 151 -11.45 -4.53 7.85
C GLN A 151 -11.06 -6.00 8.03
N ILE A 152 -9.82 -6.23 8.43
CA ILE A 152 -9.28 -7.54 8.76
C ILE A 152 -9.58 -7.83 10.24
N THR A 153 -10.75 -8.42 10.46
CA THR A 153 -11.26 -8.73 11.81
C THR A 153 -11.08 -10.20 12.18
N ARG A 154 -10.92 -11.09 11.20
CA ARG A 154 -10.85 -12.54 11.43
C ARG A 154 -9.48 -12.94 11.98
N ARG A 155 -9.46 -13.63 13.12
CA ARG A 155 -8.22 -14.11 13.78
C ARG A 155 -7.29 -14.90 12.86
N ARG A 156 -7.85 -15.76 12.01
CA ARG A 156 -7.07 -16.56 11.05
C ARG A 156 -6.36 -15.70 10.01
N GLU A 157 -7.04 -14.66 9.52
CA GLU A 157 -6.48 -13.72 8.53
C GLU A 157 -5.37 -12.87 9.15
N ARG A 158 -5.59 -12.37 10.37
CA ARG A 158 -4.57 -11.66 11.15
C ARG A 158 -3.31 -12.52 11.37
N ARG A 159 -3.47 -13.78 11.76
CA ARG A 159 -2.34 -14.71 11.94
C ARG A 159 -1.58 -14.97 10.64
N LYS A 160 -2.29 -15.09 9.51
CA LYS A 160 -1.66 -15.26 8.20
C LYS A 160 -0.80 -14.05 7.84
N LEU A 161 -1.34 -12.84 7.99
CA LEU A 161 -0.62 -11.60 7.67
C LEU A 161 0.57 -11.37 8.62
N LEU A 162 0.43 -11.67 9.90
CA LEU A 162 1.54 -11.60 10.86
C LEU A 162 2.65 -12.61 10.53
N LYS A 163 2.28 -13.79 10.04
CA LYS A 163 3.25 -14.77 9.55
C LYS A 163 3.97 -14.26 8.29
N GLU A 164 3.23 -13.74 7.30
CA GLU A 164 3.81 -13.14 6.09
C GLU A 164 4.79 -12.01 6.42
N LEU A 165 4.43 -11.13 7.38
CA LEU A 165 5.30 -10.04 7.84
C LEU A 165 6.58 -10.55 8.50
N ASN A 166 6.49 -11.57 9.36
CA ASN A 166 7.64 -12.14 10.05
C ASN A 166 8.61 -12.88 9.13
N GLU A 167 8.16 -13.39 7.98
CA GLU A 167 9.01 -14.05 6.98
C GLU A 167 9.88 -13.05 6.20
N GLN A 168 9.63 -11.74 6.34
CA GLN A 168 10.35 -10.67 5.65
C GLN A 168 11.29 -9.84 6.55
N LEU A 169 11.32 -10.14 7.85
CA LEU A 169 12.30 -9.61 8.81
C LEU A 169 13.61 -10.41 8.73
#